data_AF-A0AB33K531-F1
#
_entry.id   AF-A0AB33K531-F1
#
_cell.length_a   1.000
_cell.length_b   1.000
_cell.length_c   1.000
_cell.angle_alpha   90.00
_cell.angle_beta   90.00
_cell.angle_gamma   90.00
#
_symmetry.space_group_name_H-M   'P 1'
#
loop_
_entity.id
_entity.type
_entity.pdbx_description
1 polymer ?
#
loop_
_entity_poly.entity_id
_entity_poly.type
_entity_poly.pdbx_seq_one_letter_code
_entity_poly.pdbx_strand_id
1 'polypeptide(L)'
;MNLLALLGAIAALLIAVTGLAVAHRLRPALAAGEPAPEPHSVLLTIGSGLLSGFVLLTGFLVATGWAARTTNMLPPLGLYAADVCAAIAVLLYPALAGLPFTARHVTAVAFFGALVGYTLTAAIQLRP
;
A
#
# COMPACT_ATOMS: atom_id res chain seq x y z
N MET A 1 5.96 6.16 -21.45
CA MET A 1 5.84 5.72 -20.04
C MET A 1 5.49 6.94 -19.19
N ASN A 2 4.51 6.83 -18.29
CA ASN A 2 4.09 7.96 -17.45
C ASN A 2 5.11 8.15 -16.31
N LEU A 3 5.91 9.23 -16.38
CA LEU A 3 6.99 9.49 -15.43
C LEU A 3 6.48 9.65 -13.99
N LEU A 4 5.33 10.31 -13.80
CA LEU A 4 4.75 10.52 -12.48
C LEU A 4 4.31 9.19 -11.85
N ALA A 5 3.70 8.30 -12.64
CA ALA A 5 3.31 6.98 -12.14
C ALA A 5 4.52 6.12 -11.75
N LEU A 6 5.64 6.26 -12.48
CA LEU A 6 6.90 5.60 -12.12
C LEU A 6 7.49 6.17 -10.82
N LEU A 7 7.50 7.49 -10.65
CA LEU A 7 7.95 8.14 -9.41
C LEU A 7 7.09 7.71 -8.21
N GLY A 8 5.77 7.60 -8.41
CA GLY A 8 4.85 7.08 -7.40
C GLY A 8 5.14 5.63 -7.02
N ALA A 9 5.42 4.77 -8.00
CA ALA A 9 5.83 3.38 -7.77
C ALA A 9 7.13 3.30 -6.94
N ILE A 10 8.14 4.09 -7.29
CA ILE A 10 9.41 4.15 -6.57
C ILE A 10 9.20 4.65 -5.14
N ALA A 11 8.43 5.73 -4.95
CA ALA A 11 8.13 6.29 -3.64
C ALA A 11 7.41 5.27 -2.74
N ALA A 12 6.37 4.60 -3.25
CA ALA A 12 5.61 3.60 -2.49
C ALA A 12 6.45 2.36 -2.16
N LEU A 13 7.29 1.89 -3.09
CA LEU A 13 8.26 0.84 -2.84
C LEU A 13 9.19 1.22 -1.69
N LEU A 14 9.76 2.43 -1.74
CA LEU A 14 10.66 2.91 -0.69
C LEU A 14 9.94 2.99 0.66
N ILE A 15 8.70 3.50 0.71
CA ILE A 15 7.89 3.55 1.94
C ILE A 15 7.67 2.15 2.51
N ALA A 16 7.28 1.17 1.68
CA ALA A 16 7.00 -0.18 2.14
C ALA A 16 8.27 -0.89 2.66
N VAL A 17 9.38 -0.79 1.92
CA VAL A 17 10.65 -1.43 2.30
C VAL A 17 11.28 -0.75 3.52
N THR A 18 11.26 0.58 3.59
CA THR A 18 11.78 1.32 4.76
C THR A 18 10.93 1.08 5.99
N GLY A 19 9.59 1.06 5.85
CA GLY A 19 8.69 0.70 6.94
C GLY A 19 8.99 -0.70 7.49
N LEU A 20 9.18 -1.68 6.60
CA LEU A 20 9.55 -3.04 7.00
C LEU A 20 10.92 -3.09 7.69
N ALA A 21 11.92 -2.37 7.17
CA ALA A 21 13.27 -2.32 7.75
C ALA A 21 13.27 -1.67 9.15
N VAL A 22 12.54 -0.56 9.31
CA VAL A 22 12.39 0.14 10.60
C VAL A 22 11.66 -0.75 11.60
N ALA A 23 10.55 -1.36 11.21
CA ALA A 23 9.81 -2.26 12.10
C ALA A 23 10.67 -3.46 12.51
N HIS A 24 11.43 -4.06 11.60
CA HIS A 24 12.35 -5.13 11.93
C HIS A 24 13.41 -4.71 12.96
N ARG A 25 13.95 -3.50 12.83
CA ARG A 25 14.95 -2.97 13.78
C ARG A 25 14.37 -2.64 15.15
N LEU A 26 13.10 -2.23 15.21
CA LEU A 26 12.42 -1.89 16.46
C LEU A 26 11.83 -3.11 17.19
N ARG A 27 11.84 -4.30 16.57
CA ARG A 27 11.30 -5.51 17.21
C ARG A 27 12.13 -5.90 18.43
N PRO A 28 11.47 -6.32 19.54
CA PRO A 28 12.17 -6.88 20.68
C PRO A 28 12.98 -8.11 20.25
N ALA A 29 14.19 -8.26 20.78
CA ALA A 29 14.95 -9.49 20.63
C ALA A 29 14.21 -10.62 21.35
N LEU A 30 13.96 -11.73 20.66
CA LEU A 30 13.41 -12.94 21.27
C LEU A 30 14.41 -13.50 22.26
N ALA A 31 13.95 -13.93 23.44
CA ALA A 31 14.82 -14.62 24.38
C ALA A 31 15.30 -15.95 23.76
N ALA A 32 16.50 -16.38 24.11
CA ALA A 32 17.07 -17.61 23.57
C ALA A 32 16.15 -18.81 23.90
N GLY A 33 15.58 -19.43 22.86
CA GLY A 33 14.67 -20.58 22.98
C GLY A 33 13.18 -20.26 22.85
N GLU A 34 12.79 -18.98 22.77
CA GLU A 34 11.39 -18.63 22.49
C GLU A 34 11.09 -18.77 20.98
N PRO A 35 10.01 -19.48 20.60
CA PRO A 35 9.56 -19.51 19.22
C PRO A 35 9.12 -18.11 18.78
N ALA A 36 9.36 -17.77 17.51
CA ALA A 36 8.86 -16.52 16.95
C ALA A 36 7.31 -16.50 17.07
N PRO A 37 6.71 -15.38 17.52
CA PRO A 37 5.26 -15.28 17.64
C PRO A 37 4.60 -15.57 16.30
N GLU A 38 3.67 -16.51 16.27
CA GLU A 38 2.86 -16.72 15.07
C GLU A 38 1.97 -15.50 14.84
N PRO A 39 1.82 -15.04 13.58
CA PRO A 39 0.91 -13.95 13.26
C PRO A 39 -0.51 -14.32 13.70
N HIS A 40 -1.10 -13.50 14.57
CA HIS A 40 -2.47 -13.71 15.01
C HIS A 40 -3.43 -13.68 13.80
N SER A 41 -4.37 -14.62 13.71
CA SER A 41 -5.25 -14.80 12.54
C SER A 41 -6.03 -13.54 12.15
N VAL A 42 -6.38 -12.70 13.13
CA VAL A 42 -7.03 -11.39 12.92
C VAL A 42 -6.22 -10.47 12.02
N LEU A 43 -4.88 -10.53 12.08
CA LEU A 43 -4.02 -9.75 11.21
C LEU A 43 -4.32 -10.10 9.75
N LEU A 44 -4.41 -11.38 9.38
CA LEU A 44 -4.71 -11.77 8.00
C LEU A 44 -6.02 -11.15 7.48
N THR A 45 -7.06 -11.09 8.31
CA THR A 45 -8.33 -10.44 7.97
C THR A 45 -8.19 -8.92 7.83
N ILE A 46 -7.40 -8.26 8.67
CA ILE A 46 -7.12 -6.82 8.55
C ILE A 46 -6.37 -6.54 7.25
N GLY A 47 -5.35 -7.33 6.93
CA GLY A 47 -4.57 -7.17 5.71
C GLY A 47 -5.43 -7.31 4.45
N SER A 48 -6.30 -8.32 4.40
CA SER A 48 -7.21 -8.51 3.26
C SER A 48 -8.26 -7.41 3.17
N GLY A 49 -8.79 -6.94 4.31
CA GLY A 49 -9.73 -5.83 4.37
C GLY A 49 -9.11 -4.51 3.88
N LEU A 50 -7.90 -4.19 4.33
CA LEU A 50 -7.16 -3.00 3.88
C LEU A 50 -6.88 -3.05 2.37
N LEU A 51 -6.40 -4.19 1.87
CA LEU A 51 -6.13 -4.39 0.44
C LEU A 51 -7.42 -4.25 -0.39
N SER A 52 -8.50 -4.90 0.03
CA SER A 52 -9.79 -4.83 -0.66
C SER A 52 -10.34 -3.41 -0.67
N GLY A 53 -10.26 -2.70 0.47
CA GLY A 53 -10.67 -1.30 0.57
C GLY A 53 -9.90 -0.40 -0.38
N PHE A 54 -8.57 -0.54 -0.43
CA PHE A 54 -7.72 0.18 -1.38
C PHE A 54 -8.12 -0.12 -2.83
N VAL A 55 -8.24 -1.40 -3.21
CA VAL A 55 -8.60 -1.79 -4.59
C VAL A 55 -9.96 -1.21 -5.00
N LEU A 56 -10.95 -1.23 -4.11
CA LEU A 56 -12.27 -0.67 -4.37
C LEU A 56 -12.24 0.85 -4.51
N LEU A 57 -11.54 1.55 -3.61
CA LEU A 57 -11.40 3.02 -3.65
C LEU A 57 -10.65 3.47 -4.91
N THR A 58 -9.48 2.89 -5.18
CA THR A 58 -8.69 3.21 -6.36
C THR A 58 -9.46 2.88 -7.63
N GLY A 59 -10.12 1.71 -7.70
CA GLY A 59 -10.95 1.31 -8.83
C GLY A 59 -12.10 2.29 -9.09
N PHE A 60 -12.77 2.74 -8.03
CA PHE A 60 -13.81 3.77 -8.12
C PHE A 60 -13.26 5.10 -8.63
N LEU A 61 -12.10 5.55 -8.14
CA LEU A 61 -11.44 6.78 -8.59
C LEU A 61 -11.01 6.72 -10.05
N VAL A 62 -10.51 5.57 -10.51
CA VAL A 62 -10.20 5.34 -11.93
C VAL A 62 -11.47 5.45 -12.77
N ALA A 63 -12.53 4.74 -12.39
CA ALA A 63 -13.80 4.76 -13.13
C ALA A 63 -14.42 6.17 -13.20
N THR A 64 -14.47 6.86 -12.06
CA THR A 64 -15.03 8.22 -11.97
C THR A 64 -14.14 9.26 -12.64
N GLY A 65 -12.81 9.13 -12.56
CA GLY A 65 -11.87 10.01 -13.27
C GLY A 65 -12.02 9.92 -14.79
N TRP A 66 -12.23 8.71 -15.32
CA TRP A 66 -12.57 8.53 -16.74
C TRP A 66 -13.92 9.16 -17.08
N ALA A 67 -14.96 8.89 -16.28
CA ALA A 67 -16.29 9.45 -16.51
C ALA A 67 -16.32 10.98 -16.46
N ALA A 68 -15.51 11.59 -15.59
CA ALA A 68 -15.43 13.05 -15.43
C ALA A 68 -15.07 13.78 -16.74
N ARG A 69 -14.36 13.12 -17.67
CA ARG A 69 -13.99 13.70 -18.97
C ARG A 69 -15.17 13.95 -19.90
N THR A 70 -16.29 13.25 -19.70
CA THR A 70 -17.51 13.41 -20.51
C THR A 70 -18.64 14.04 -19.73
N THR A 71 -18.69 13.85 -18.41
CA THR A 71 -19.78 14.36 -17.55
C THR A 71 -19.48 15.71 -16.91
N ASN A 72 -18.22 16.17 -16.92
CA ASN A 72 -17.73 17.34 -16.16
C ASN A 72 -18.02 17.29 -14.64
N MET A 73 -18.35 16.11 -14.10
CA MET A 73 -18.50 15.91 -12.66
C MET A 73 -17.22 15.31 -12.09
N LEU A 74 -16.58 16.04 -11.18
CA LEU A 74 -15.36 15.60 -10.52
C LEU A 74 -15.67 14.77 -9.29
N PRO A 75 -14.96 13.65 -9.07
CA PRO A 75 -15.04 12.94 -7.79
C PRO A 75 -14.54 13.86 -6.65
N PRO A 76 -15.19 13.78 -5.47
CA PRO A 76 -14.87 14.64 -4.34
C PRO A 76 -13.44 14.41 -3.83
N LEU A 77 -12.75 15.50 -3.48
CA LEU A 77 -11.36 15.48 -2.99
C LEU A 77 -11.15 14.55 -1.79
N GLY A 78 -12.15 14.42 -0.93
CA GLY A 78 -12.10 13.52 0.22
C GLY A 78 -11.85 12.06 -0.15
N LEU A 79 -12.30 11.60 -1.32
CA LEU A 79 -12.06 10.21 -1.77
C LEU A 79 -10.60 9.99 -2.17
N TYR A 80 -9.95 10.98 -2.77
CA TYR A 80 -8.52 10.89 -3.05
C TYR A 80 -7.69 10.85 -1.77
N ALA A 81 -8.05 11.65 -0.77
CA ALA A 81 -7.40 11.59 0.54
C ALA A 81 -7.60 10.22 1.21
N ALA A 82 -8.82 9.66 1.16
CA ALA A 82 -9.11 8.33 1.68
C ALA A 82 -8.30 7.23 0.96
N ASP A 83 -8.17 7.32 -0.36
CA ASP A 83 -7.39 6.35 -1.17
C ASP A 83 -5.89 6.42 -0.85
N VAL A 84 -5.33 7.62 -0.66
CA VAL A 84 -3.95 7.80 -0.19
C VAL A 84 -3.76 7.21 1.20
N CYS A 85 -4.69 7.44 2.13
CA CYS A 85 -4.64 6.85 3.47
C CYS A 85 -4.71 5.31 3.41
N ALA A 86 -5.59 4.76 2.58
CA ALA A 86 -5.71 3.32 2.38
C ALA A 86 -4.42 2.73 1.80
N ALA A 87 -3.83 3.38 0.80
CA ALA A 87 -2.54 2.99 0.23
C ALA A 87 -1.43 2.97 1.28
N ILE A 88 -1.30 4.02 2.10
CA ILE A 88 -0.30 4.08 3.16
C ILE A 88 -0.51 2.94 4.18
N ALA A 89 -1.76 2.71 4.60
CA ALA A 89 -2.08 1.64 5.53
C ALA A 89 -1.68 0.27 4.96
N VAL A 90 -1.99 0.02 3.69
CA VAL A 90 -1.64 -1.21 2.97
C VAL A 90 -0.12 -1.38 2.81
N LEU A 91 0.62 -0.30 2.52
CA LEU A 91 2.08 -0.33 2.37
C LEU A 91 2.80 -0.64 3.69
N LEU A 92 2.27 -0.12 4.80
CA LEU A 92 2.86 -0.32 6.14
C LEU A 92 2.38 -1.61 6.81
N TYR A 93 1.26 -2.17 6.35
CA TYR A 93 0.68 -3.38 6.93
C TYR A 93 1.66 -4.57 7.01
N PRO A 94 2.49 -4.88 5.99
CA PRO A 94 3.52 -5.92 6.10
C PRO A 94 4.46 -5.75 7.30
N ALA A 95 4.84 -4.51 7.60
CA ALA A 95 5.72 -4.17 8.71
C ALA A 95 5.03 -4.40 10.06
N LEU A 96 3.76 -3.99 10.15
CA LEU A 96 2.89 -4.16 11.32
C LEU A 96 2.53 -5.63 11.57
N ALA A 97 2.33 -6.41 10.51
CA ALA A 97 1.96 -7.82 10.56
C ALA A 97 3.11 -8.75 11.01
N GLY A 98 4.31 -8.22 11.25
CA GLY A 98 5.41 -9.03 11.77
C GLY A 98 6.23 -9.73 10.69
N LEU A 99 6.13 -9.38 9.40
CA LEU A 99 6.92 -10.04 8.35
C LEU A 99 8.44 -9.91 8.60
N PRO A 100 9.23 -10.99 8.48
CA PRO A 100 10.66 -10.95 8.73
C PRO A 100 11.42 -10.29 7.57
N PHE A 101 12.54 -9.63 7.88
CA PHE A 101 13.34 -8.92 6.88
C PHE A 101 14.30 -9.87 6.15
N THR A 102 13.73 -10.80 5.37
CA THR A 102 14.50 -11.69 4.49
C THR A 102 14.38 -11.25 3.04
N ALA A 103 15.34 -11.64 2.19
CA ALA A 103 15.35 -11.27 0.77
C ALA A 103 14.02 -11.58 0.05
N ARG A 104 13.39 -12.72 0.36
CA ARG A 104 12.09 -13.12 -0.20
C ARG A 104 10.95 -12.17 0.17
N HIS A 105 10.88 -11.74 1.43
CA HIS A 105 9.81 -10.85 1.88
C HIS A 105 10.05 -9.42 1.39
N VAL A 106 11.31 -8.97 1.39
CA VAL A 106 11.68 -7.65 0.86
C VAL A 106 11.34 -7.54 -0.62
N THR A 107 11.65 -8.54 -1.44
CA THR A 107 11.28 -8.51 -2.87
C THR A 107 9.77 -8.51 -3.07
N ALA A 108 9.03 -9.34 -2.35
CA ALA A 108 7.56 -9.35 -2.42
C ALA A 108 6.95 -8.00 -2.03
N VAL A 109 7.40 -7.41 -0.91
CA VAL A 109 6.94 -6.09 -0.42
C VAL A 109 7.34 -4.97 -1.39
N ALA A 110 8.50 -5.05 -2.02
CA ALA A 110 8.96 -4.06 -3.00
C ALA A 110 8.06 -4.06 -4.25
N PHE A 111 7.78 -5.22 -4.85
CA PHE A 111 6.90 -5.31 -6.02
C PHE A 111 5.46 -4.92 -5.68
N PHE A 112 4.99 -5.35 -4.50
CA PHE A 112 3.69 -4.95 -4.00
C PHE A 112 3.59 -3.42 -3.85
N GLY A 113 4.58 -2.79 -3.20
CA GLY A 113 4.61 -1.35 -3.02
C GLY A 113 4.70 -0.60 -4.34
N ALA A 114 5.52 -1.07 -5.29
CA ALA A 114 5.61 -0.50 -6.63
C ALA A 114 4.26 -0.53 -7.36
N LEU A 115 3.53 -1.65 -7.28
CA LEU A 115 2.20 -1.78 -7.89
C LEU A 115 1.20 -0.79 -7.29
N VAL A 116 1.11 -0.73 -5.96
CA VAL A 116 0.22 0.19 -5.22
C VAL A 116 0.52 1.65 -5.57
N GLY A 117 1.80 2.04 -5.57
CA GLY A 117 2.21 3.40 -5.91
C GLY A 117 1.90 3.77 -7.36
N TYR A 118 2.12 2.84 -8.29
CA TYR A 118 1.80 3.04 -9.70
C TYR A 118 0.30 3.27 -9.91
N THR A 119 -0.55 2.40 -9.34
CA THR A 119 -2.01 2.46 -9.53
C THR A 119 -2.62 3.69 -8.89
N LEU A 120 -2.20 4.03 -7.67
CA LEU A 120 -2.63 5.25 -6.97
C LEU A 120 -2.30 6.50 -7.79
N THR A 121 -1.05 6.60 -8.25
CA THR A 121 -0.59 7.79 -8.98
C THR A 121 -1.22 7.88 -10.37
N ALA A 122 -1.52 6.75 -11.00
CA ALA A 122 -2.29 6.72 -12.24
C ALA A 122 -3.75 7.18 -12.00
N ALA A 123 -4.39 6.75 -10.91
CA ALA A 123 -5.76 7.16 -10.56
C ALA A 123 -5.85 8.67 -10.30
N ILE A 124 -4.88 9.24 -9.57
CA ILE A 124 -4.81 10.68 -9.32
C ILE A 124 -4.70 11.48 -10.63
N GLN A 125 -3.90 11.00 -11.58
CA GLN A 125 -3.69 11.67 -12.87
C GLN A 125 -4.89 11.59 -13.82
N LEU A 126 -5.88 10.74 -13.54
CA LEU A 126 -7.12 10.72 -14.30
C LEU A 126 -8.04 11.89 -13.96
N ARG A 127 -7.80 12.58 -12.83
CA ARG A 127 -8.49 13.82 -12.50
C ARG A 127 -8.09 14.91 -13.50
N PRO A 128 -9.04 15.45 -14.29
CA PRO A 128 -8.75 16.49 -15.27
C PRO A 128 -8.40 17.84 -14.63
#